data_AF-A0A9W7WXV1-F1
#
_entry.id   AF-A0A9W7WXV1-F1
#
_cell.length_a   1.000
_cell.length_b   1.000
_cell.length_c   1.000
_cell.angle_alpha   90.00
_cell.angle_beta   90.00
_cell.angle_gamma   90.00
#
_symmetry.space_group_name_H-M   'P 1'
#
loop_
_entity.id
_entity.type
_entity.pdbx_description
1 polymer ?
#
loop_
_entity_poly.entity_id
_entity_poly.type
_entity_poly.pdbx_seq_one_letter_code
_entity_poly.pdbx_strand_id
1 'polypeptide(L)'
;MRDSPEDKERAILTFHKKANVEWACPFKCTLHGDPAIGDGVTRHVFATVMSKLQHGFELQLVPGGTLLFEGEKDHMIPSTSQCFLDSDLFVVAGRMIGHSFLHGGPCLTGLSPAIVHVLFGGSPETATIDILDCADVDIRQIIKKLEGTGDLSTEEKSAITDLALSWDLPAVTSENRRWLHDKLLMQAVLERTSKQLKQLRHGMKEMLIWPLLTERKDTIPLLFPRTSDALYTPKMLLERICWPDEDEDSDVSLEDTCRLTGLLRTFIENSSSNILRSLTEFWTGWDVQPRSLVVEVVDGNLPKSSTCYQTLKLPSHYRDYAAFERDFLAAICSRDYGFGLV
;
A
#
# COMPACT_ATOMS: atom_id res chain seq x y z
N MET A 1 30.01 2.69 -2.11
CA MET A 1 29.19 3.91 -1.93
C MET A 1 27.75 3.44 -1.95
N ARG A 2 26.95 3.72 -0.92
CA ARG A 2 25.54 3.28 -0.87
C ARG A 2 24.75 4.10 -1.90
N ASP A 3 23.85 3.45 -2.62
CA ASP A 3 22.95 4.11 -3.57
C ASP A 3 22.07 5.12 -2.83
N SER A 4 21.86 6.30 -3.43
CA SER A 4 20.92 7.29 -2.88
C SER A 4 19.49 6.76 -2.93
N PRO A 5 18.55 7.29 -2.11
CA PRO A 5 17.13 6.95 -2.22
C PRO A 5 16.58 7.10 -3.65
N GLU A 6 16.99 8.16 -4.36
CA GLU A 6 16.59 8.40 -5.75
C GLU A 6 17.14 7.35 -6.73
N ASP A 7 18.37 6.88 -6.53
CA ASP A 7 18.96 5.82 -7.37
C ASP A 7 18.20 4.50 -7.21
N LYS A 8 17.78 4.18 -5.97
CA LYS A 8 16.97 2.99 -5.68
C LYS A 8 15.61 3.06 -6.37
N GLU A 9 14.92 4.21 -6.27
CA GLU A 9 13.64 4.42 -6.95
C GLU A 9 13.78 4.32 -8.47
N ARG A 10 14.84 4.91 -9.04
CA ARG A 10 15.13 4.82 -10.47
C ARG A 10 15.39 3.39 -10.91
N ALA A 11 16.12 2.60 -10.12
CA ALA A 11 16.36 1.20 -10.39
C ALA A 11 15.05 0.39 -10.38
N ILE A 12 14.17 0.64 -9.40
CA ILE A 12 12.83 0.04 -9.31
C ILE A 12 11.99 0.34 -10.55
N LEU A 13 11.92 1.61 -10.96
CA LEU A 13 11.16 2.03 -12.14
C LEU A 13 11.75 1.44 -13.43
N THR A 14 13.07 1.50 -13.58
CA THR A 14 13.78 0.96 -14.75
C THR A 14 13.58 -0.54 -14.88
N PHE A 15 13.60 -1.29 -13.76
CA PHE A 15 13.34 -2.72 -13.75
C PHE A 15 11.93 -3.04 -14.25
N HIS A 16 10.90 -2.35 -13.73
CA HIS A 16 9.52 -2.58 -14.14
C HIS A 16 9.18 -2.03 -15.54
N LYS A 17 10.03 -1.18 -16.13
CA LYS A 17 9.91 -0.76 -17.53
C LYS A 17 10.42 -1.78 -18.55
N LYS A 18 11.23 -2.77 -18.13
CA LYS A 18 11.78 -3.78 -19.05
C LYS A 18 10.67 -4.56 -19.76
N ALA A 19 10.87 -4.80 -21.06
CA ALA A 19 10.02 -5.68 -21.86
C ALA A 19 10.46 -7.15 -21.73
N ASN A 20 9.55 -8.08 -22.02
CA ASN A 20 9.83 -9.51 -22.11
C ASN A 20 10.47 -10.13 -20.85
N VAL A 21 10.05 -9.66 -19.68
CA VAL A 21 10.47 -10.24 -18.40
C VAL A 21 9.53 -11.39 -18.03
N GLU A 22 10.09 -12.52 -17.60
CA GLU A 22 9.31 -13.62 -17.03
C GLU A 22 8.99 -13.32 -15.56
N TRP A 23 7.90 -12.59 -15.30
CA TRP A 23 7.57 -12.07 -13.97
C TRP A 23 7.24 -13.13 -12.91
N ALA A 24 6.84 -14.33 -13.35
CA ALA A 24 6.54 -15.45 -12.47
C ALA A 24 7.80 -16.23 -12.02
N CYS A 25 8.97 -15.94 -12.59
CA CYS A 25 10.20 -16.61 -12.15
C CYS A 25 10.61 -16.15 -10.74
N PRO A 26 11.36 -16.96 -9.96
CA PRO A 26 11.82 -16.56 -8.64
C PRO A 26 12.56 -15.22 -8.67
N PHE A 27 12.03 -14.23 -7.94
CA PHE A 27 12.61 -12.90 -7.93
C PHE A 27 13.80 -12.83 -6.96
N LYS A 28 14.97 -12.48 -7.50
CA LYS A 28 16.19 -12.26 -6.73
C LYS A 28 16.66 -10.83 -6.89
N CYS A 29 16.88 -10.15 -5.76
CA CYS A 29 17.41 -8.80 -5.72
C CYS A 29 18.57 -8.71 -4.74
N THR A 30 19.44 -7.73 -4.97
CA THR A 30 20.58 -7.39 -4.11
C THR A 30 20.56 -5.89 -3.90
N LEU A 31 20.81 -5.45 -2.67
CA LEU A 31 20.93 -4.03 -2.35
C LEU A 31 22.39 -3.63 -2.50
N HIS A 32 22.67 -2.70 -3.42
CA HIS A 32 24.05 -2.31 -3.69
C HIS A 32 24.66 -1.60 -2.47
N GLY A 33 25.81 -2.10 -2.01
CA GLY A 33 26.48 -1.61 -0.80
C GLY A 33 25.92 -2.16 0.51
N ASP A 34 25.07 -3.19 0.46
CA ASP A 34 24.54 -3.92 1.61
C ASP A 34 24.88 -5.43 1.48
N PRO A 35 25.40 -6.08 2.53
CA PRO A 35 25.72 -7.51 2.48
C PRO A 35 24.47 -8.42 2.56
N ALA A 36 23.28 -7.88 2.84
CA ALA A 36 22.07 -8.66 2.98
C ALA A 36 21.69 -9.38 1.68
N ILE A 37 21.32 -10.66 1.81
CA ILE A 37 20.87 -11.54 0.73
C ILE A 37 19.69 -12.40 1.21
N GLY A 38 18.94 -12.95 0.25
CA GLY A 38 17.85 -13.90 0.51
C GLY A 38 16.47 -13.24 0.61
N ASP A 39 15.49 -14.01 1.08
CA ASP A 39 14.06 -13.66 1.01
C ASP A 39 13.70 -12.36 1.74
N GLY A 40 14.40 -12.03 2.83
CA GLY A 40 14.18 -10.78 3.55
C GLY A 40 14.43 -9.55 2.66
N VAL A 41 15.44 -9.60 1.78
CA VAL A 41 15.74 -8.52 0.82
C VAL A 41 14.64 -8.42 -0.23
N THR A 42 14.18 -9.56 -0.76
CA THR A 42 13.08 -9.63 -1.71
C THR A 42 11.81 -9.01 -1.14
N ARG A 43 11.45 -9.35 0.11
CA ARG A 43 10.29 -8.78 0.80
C ARG A 43 10.41 -7.27 0.99
N HIS A 44 11.58 -6.81 1.43
CA HIS A 44 11.84 -5.37 1.59
C HIS A 44 11.71 -4.60 0.28
N VAL A 45 12.18 -5.17 -0.83
CA VAL A 45 12.01 -4.55 -2.16
C VAL A 45 10.53 -4.45 -2.52
N PHE A 46 9.73 -5.52 -2.37
CA PHE A 46 8.29 -5.44 -2.65
C PHE A 46 7.55 -4.46 -1.74
N ALA A 47 7.88 -4.42 -0.44
CA ALA A 47 7.35 -3.43 0.50
C ALA A 47 7.69 -2.00 0.06
N THR A 48 8.92 -1.77 -0.38
CA THR A 48 9.34 -0.47 -0.91
C THR A 48 8.57 -0.10 -2.18
N VAL A 49 8.45 -1.04 -3.13
CA VAL A 49 7.71 -0.81 -4.39
C VAL A 49 6.25 -0.43 -4.10
N MET A 50 5.56 -1.16 -3.23
CA MET A 50 4.16 -0.87 -2.88
C MET A 50 4.02 0.43 -2.07
N SER A 51 4.94 0.69 -1.14
CA SER A 51 4.99 1.96 -0.40
C SER A 51 5.12 3.15 -1.34
N LYS A 52 5.99 3.06 -2.35
CA LYS A 52 6.17 4.13 -3.35
C LYS A 52 4.97 4.27 -4.30
N LEU A 53 4.22 3.21 -4.58
CA LEU A 53 2.92 3.35 -5.26
C LEU A 53 1.86 4.00 -4.40
N GLN A 54 1.83 3.70 -3.09
CA GLN A 54 0.82 4.21 -2.14
C GLN A 54 1.07 5.67 -1.75
N HIS A 55 2.33 6.07 -1.60
CA HIS A 55 2.73 7.36 -1.04
C HIS A 55 3.53 8.24 -1.99
N GLY A 56 3.87 7.72 -3.17
CA GLY A 56 4.60 8.41 -4.21
C GLY A 56 6.11 8.15 -4.21
N PHE A 57 6.74 8.49 -5.33
CA PHE A 57 8.19 8.47 -5.51
C PHE A 57 8.78 9.85 -5.26
N GLU A 58 9.94 9.90 -4.63
CA GLU A 58 10.74 11.11 -4.41
C GLU A 58 11.36 11.63 -5.71
N LEU A 59 11.54 10.75 -6.70
CA LEU A 59 12.00 11.12 -8.04
C LEU A 59 11.09 12.21 -8.62
N GLN A 60 11.69 13.39 -8.86
CA GLN A 60 11.00 14.57 -9.40
C GLN A 60 10.71 14.43 -10.90
N LEU A 61 9.73 13.60 -11.25
CA LEU A 61 9.20 13.52 -12.62
C LEU A 61 8.24 14.66 -12.93
N VAL A 62 7.60 15.21 -11.90
CA VAL A 62 6.76 16.42 -11.94
C VAL A 62 6.99 17.24 -10.67
N PRO A 63 6.66 18.55 -10.67
CA PRO A 63 6.69 19.35 -9.45
C PRO A 63 5.81 18.72 -8.36
N GLY A 64 6.38 18.49 -7.18
CA GLY A 64 5.66 17.88 -6.04
C GLY A 64 5.85 16.36 -5.87
N GLY A 65 6.68 15.71 -6.69
CA GLY A 65 6.95 14.27 -6.61
C GLY A 65 6.03 13.42 -7.50
N THR A 66 6.20 12.11 -7.50
CA THR A 66 5.43 11.20 -8.38
C THR A 66 4.37 10.45 -7.58
N LEU A 67 3.19 11.03 -7.41
CA LEU A 67 2.03 10.36 -6.80
C LEU A 67 1.11 9.85 -7.91
N LEU A 68 1.13 8.54 -8.18
CA LEU A 68 0.33 7.95 -9.26
C LEU A 68 -1.15 7.79 -8.91
N PHE A 69 -1.48 7.70 -7.62
CA PHE A 69 -2.83 7.57 -7.12
C PHE A 69 -3.11 8.66 -6.09
N GLU A 70 -4.15 9.45 -6.34
CA GLU A 70 -4.50 10.65 -5.58
C GLU A 70 -5.88 10.47 -4.94
N GLY A 71 -6.12 11.17 -3.85
CA GLY A 71 -7.42 11.17 -3.17
C GLY A 71 -7.32 10.78 -1.69
N GLU A 72 -8.47 10.62 -1.07
CA GLU A 72 -8.56 10.25 0.34
C GLU A 72 -8.44 8.74 0.55
N LYS A 73 -8.26 8.33 1.81
CA LYS A 73 -8.27 6.93 2.21
C LYS A 73 -9.52 6.26 1.66
N ASP A 74 -9.34 5.13 0.98
CA ASP A 74 -10.42 4.34 0.40
C ASP A 74 -11.19 5.01 -0.77
N HIS A 75 -10.65 6.10 -1.31
CA HIS A 75 -11.19 6.86 -2.44
C HIS A 75 -10.10 7.25 -3.44
N MET A 76 -9.00 6.50 -3.47
CA MET A 76 -7.88 6.85 -4.36
C MET A 76 -8.21 6.53 -5.82
N ILE A 77 -7.83 7.45 -6.71
CA ILE A 77 -8.01 7.34 -8.16
C ILE A 77 -6.66 7.60 -8.86
N PRO A 78 -6.46 7.12 -10.10
CA PRO A 78 -5.25 7.45 -10.86
C PRO A 78 -5.12 8.97 -11.08
N SER A 79 -3.91 9.50 -10.93
CA SER A 79 -3.60 10.89 -11.25
C SER A 79 -3.93 11.22 -12.71
N THR A 80 -4.46 12.42 -12.95
CA THR A 80 -4.76 12.89 -14.32
C THR A 80 -3.53 13.47 -15.05
N SER A 81 -2.34 13.40 -14.44
CA SER A 81 -1.08 13.89 -15.01
C SER A 81 -0.75 13.24 -16.36
N GLN A 82 -0.66 14.07 -17.39
CA GLN A 82 -0.29 13.63 -18.74
C GLN A 82 1.18 13.16 -18.79
N CYS A 83 2.07 13.74 -17.99
CA CYS A 83 3.48 13.33 -17.91
C CYS A 83 3.62 11.86 -17.48
N PHE A 84 2.79 11.40 -16.54
CA PHE A 84 2.78 10.01 -16.08
C PHE A 84 2.23 9.08 -17.15
N LEU A 85 1.18 9.51 -17.85
CA LEU A 85 0.58 8.76 -18.96
C LEU A 85 1.56 8.61 -20.13
N ASP A 86 2.21 9.69 -20.56
CA ASP A 86 3.18 9.67 -21.68
C ASP A 86 4.44 8.86 -21.36
N SER A 87 4.75 8.70 -20.07
CA SER A 87 5.90 7.92 -19.59
C SER A 87 5.58 6.45 -19.28
N ASP A 88 4.37 5.98 -19.62
CA ASP A 88 3.82 4.65 -19.34
C ASP A 88 3.88 4.26 -17.85
N LEU A 89 3.83 5.23 -16.93
CA LEU A 89 3.97 4.94 -15.50
C LEU A 89 2.81 4.12 -14.94
N PHE A 90 1.62 4.20 -15.54
CA PHE A 90 0.51 3.35 -15.14
C PHE A 90 0.68 1.90 -15.62
N VAL A 91 1.35 1.67 -16.77
CA VAL A 91 1.77 0.30 -17.16
C VAL A 91 2.74 -0.24 -16.12
N VAL A 92 3.73 0.57 -15.74
CA VAL A 92 4.71 0.24 -14.70
C VAL A 92 4.03 -0.06 -13.36
N ALA A 93 3.05 0.75 -12.95
CA ALA A 93 2.28 0.51 -11.72
C ALA A 93 1.51 -0.81 -11.79
N GLY A 94 0.84 -1.09 -12.91
CA GLY A 94 0.12 -2.35 -13.11
C GLY A 94 1.04 -3.56 -13.04
N ARG A 95 2.26 -3.39 -13.57
CA ARG A 95 3.32 -4.38 -13.46
C ARG A 95 3.76 -4.59 -12.01
N MET A 96 4.06 -3.53 -11.28
CA MET A 96 4.47 -3.58 -9.88
C MET A 96 3.43 -4.28 -9.00
N ILE A 97 2.14 -3.93 -9.17
CA ILE A 97 1.02 -4.53 -8.44
C ILE A 97 0.94 -6.04 -8.73
N GLY A 98 0.97 -6.43 -10.00
CA GLY A 98 0.87 -7.84 -10.35
C GLY A 98 2.11 -8.64 -9.96
N HIS A 99 3.30 -8.04 -10.03
CA HIS A 99 4.55 -8.66 -9.61
C HIS A 99 4.55 -8.91 -8.09
N SER A 100 4.13 -7.92 -7.29
CA SER A 100 3.96 -8.11 -5.84
C SER A 100 2.99 -9.27 -5.54
N PHE A 101 1.83 -9.28 -6.20
CA PHE A 101 0.82 -10.32 -6.00
C PHE A 101 1.31 -11.74 -6.34
N LEU A 102 2.02 -11.91 -7.45
CA LEU A 102 2.59 -13.21 -7.85
C LEU A 102 3.53 -13.81 -6.78
N HIS A 103 4.25 -12.95 -6.06
CA HIS A 103 5.20 -13.34 -5.03
C HIS A 103 4.62 -13.26 -3.61
N GLY A 104 3.30 -13.08 -3.48
CA GLY A 104 2.61 -12.99 -2.19
C GLY A 104 2.98 -11.76 -1.37
N GLY A 105 3.40 -10.68 -2.04
CA GLY A 105 3.79 -9.42 -1.44
C GLY A 105 2.63 -8.49 -1.08
N PRO A 106 2.93 -7.28 -0.60
CA PRO A 106 1.92 -6.30 -0.20
C PRO A 106 1.04 -5.86 -1.37
N CYS A 107 -0.12 -5.32 -1.04
CA CYS A 107 -1.13 -4.89 -1.99
C CYS A 107 -1.26 -3.36 -2.02
N LEU A 108 -1.70 -2.81 -3.15
CA LEU A 108 -2.13 -1.42 -3.20
C LEU A 108 -3.51 -1.32 -2.54
N THR A 109 -3.62 -0.52 -1.48
CA THR A 109 -4.84 -0.48 -0.65
C THR A 109 -5.60 0.82 -0.84
N GLY A 110 -6.92 0.76 -0.75
CA GLY A 110 -7.78 1.95 -0.69
C GLY A 110 -8.04 2.65 -2.02
N LEU A 111 -7.94 1.92 -3.15
CA LEU A 111 -8.52 2.39 -4.40
C LEU A 111 -10.04 2.59 -4.27
N SER A 112 -10.55 3.58 -4.98
CA SER A 112 -11.99 3.80 -5.12
C SER A 112 -12.69 2.54 -5.67
N PRO A 113 -13.85 2.13 -5.12
CA PRO A 113 -14.63 1.01 -5.65
C PRO A 113 -15.07 1.25 -7.11
N ALA A 114 -15.33 2.50 -7.49
CA ALA A 114 -15.68 2.86 -8.87
C ALA A 114 -14.51 2.58 -9.83
N ILE A 115 -13.30 2.93 -9.41
CA ILE A 115 -12.07 2.65 -10.16
C ILE A 115 -11.86 1.14 -10.31
N VAL A 116 -12.00 0.38 -9.23
CA VAL A 116 -11.86 -1.09 -9.27
C VAL A 116 -12.91 -1.70 -10.21
N HIS A 117 -14.17 -1.26 -10.12
CA HIS A 117 -15.26 -1.71 -11.00
C HIS A 117 -14.91 -1.51 -12.47
N VAL A 118 -14.51 -0.30 -12.87
CA VAL A 118 -14.15 0.00 -14.26
C VAL A 118 -12.87 -0.71 -14.68
N LEU A 119 -11.86 -0.81 -13.80
CA LEU A 119 -10.60 -1.51 -14.07
C LEU A 119 -10.84 -2.96 -14.47
N PHE A 120 -11.82 -3.64 -13.87
CA PHE A 120 -12.17 -5.04 -14.15
C PHE A 120 -13.35 -5.24 -15.12
N GLY A 121 -13.64 -4.23 -15.95
CA GLY A 121 -14.55 -4.35 -17.09
C GLY A 121 -15.99 -3.96 -16.81
N GLY A 122 -16.28 -3.41 -15.63
CA GLY A 122 -17.52 -2.68 -15.39
C GLY A 122 -17.62 -1.43 -16.27
N SER A 123 -18.85 -1.02 -16.60
CA SER A 123 -19.07 0.21 -17.37
C SER A 123 -19.05 1.43 -16.44
N PRO A 124 -18.59 2.61 -16.91
CA PRO A 124 -18.63 3.83 -16.10
C PRO A 124 -20.04 4.20 -15.61
N GLU A 125 -21.07 3.94 -16.41
CA GLU A 125 -22.47 4.27 -16.10
C GLU A 125 -23.08 3.40 -15.00
N THR A 126 -22.48 2.24 -14.74
CA THR A 126 -22.91 1.32 -13.67
C THR A 126 -22.07 1.45 -12.41
N ALA A 127 -21.00 2.25 -12.45
CA ALA A 127 -20.16 2.51 -11.29
C ALA A 127 -20.92 3.36 -10.27
N THR A 128 -20.86 2.97 -8.99
CA THR A 128 -21.27 3.84 -7.90
C THR A 128 -20.09 4.72 -7.52
N ILE A 129 -20.21 6.02 -7.76
CA ILE A 129 -19.15 7.01 -7.51
C ILE A 129 -19.52 7.83 -6.29
N ASP A 130 -18.61 7.91 -5.33
CA ASP A 130 -18.73 8.78 -4.17
C ASP A 130 -18.11 10.15 -4.48
N ILE A 131 -18.64 11.21 -3.89
CA ILE A 131 -18.06 12.56 -4.05
C ILE A 131 -16.61 12.63 -3.55
N LEU A 132 -16.23 11.79 -2.59
CA LEU A 132 -14.87 11.66 -2.10
C LEU A 132 -13.91 11.03 -3.11
N ASP A 133 -14.41 10.31 -4.12
CA ASP A 133 -13.60 9.77 -5.23
C ASP A 133 -13.03 10.89 -6.13
N CYS A 134 -13.61 12.10 -6.10
CA CYS A 134 -13.06 13.25 -6.82
C CYS A 134 -11.83 13.80 -6.09
N ALA A 135 -10.62 13.36 -6.44
CA ALA A 135 -9.38 13.73 -5.74
C ALA A 135 -9.10 15.25 -5.70
N ASP A 136 -9.44 15.98 -6.76
CA ASP A 136 -9.27 17.43 -6.81
C ASP A 136 -10.29 18.13 -5.91
N VAL A 137 -9.80 18.79 -4.86
CA VAL A 137 -10.62 19.43 -3.83
C VAL A 137 -11.44 20.58 -4.40
N ASP A 138 -10.88 21.39 -5.30
CA ASP A 138 -11.56 22.55 -5.86
C ASP A 138 -12.71 22.11 -6.77
N ILE A 139 -12.44 21.15 -7.67
CA ILE A 139 -13.46 20.51 -8.49
C ILE A 139 -14.53 19.87 -7.61
N ARG A 140 -14.14 19.13 -6.57
CA ARG A 140 -15.08 18.48 -5.64
C ARG A 140 -16.00 19.49 -4.98
N GLN A 141 -15.49 20.64 -4.52
CA GLN A 141 -16.31 21.68 -3.92
C GLN A 141 -17.29 22.30 -4.93
N ILE A 142 -16.87 22.49 -6.19
CA ILE A 142 -17.76 22.98 -7.24
C ILE A 142 -18.88 21.97 -7.52
N ILE A 143 -18.55 20.68 -7.64
CA ILE A 143 -19.55 19.62 -7.86
C ILE A 143 -20.53 19.53 -6.69
N LYS A 144 -20.04 19.60 -5.43
CA LYS A 144 -20.87 19.56 -4.22
C LYS A 144 -21.95 20.65 -4.19
N LYS A 145 -21.72 21.81 -4.80
CA LYS A 145 -22.74 22.88 -4.88
C LYS A 145 -23.98 22.43 -5.65
N LEU A 146 -23.87 21.46 -6.54
CA LEU A 146 -25.01 20.90 -7.26
C LEU A 146 -25.87 19.97 -6.39
N GLU A 147 -25.44 19.59 -5.19
CA GLU A 147 -26.25 18.82 -4.25
C GLU A 147 -27.40 19.67 -3.65
N GLY A 148 -28.51 19.01 -3.32
CA GLY A 148 -29.67 19.65 -2.69
C GLY A 148 -30.63 20.34 -3.67
N THR A 149 -31.64 21.01 -3.10
CA THR A 149 -32.78 21.59 -3.85
C THR A 149 -32.91 23.11 -3.70
N GLY A 150 -32.03 23.75 -2.92
CA GLY A 150 -32.05 25.21 -2.73
C GLY A 150 -31.55 25.97 -3.96
N ASP A 151 -31.95 27.22 -4.13
CA ASP A 151 -31.50 28.04 -5.27
C ASP A 151 -29.99 28.29 -5.22
N LEU A 152 -29.33 28.14 -6.37
CA LEU A 152 -27.90 28.46 -6.53
C LEU A 152 -27.70 29.97 -6.61
N SER A 153 -26.70 30.49 -5.90
CA SER A 153 -26.27 31.88 -6.03
C SER A 153 -25.70 32.17 -7.43
N THR A 154 -25.59 33.44 -7.79
CA THR A 154 -25.00 33.86 -9.07
C THR A 154 -23.56 33.38 -9.21
N GLU A 155 -22.79 33.44 -8.12
CA GLU A 155 -21.39 33.02 -8.04
C GLU A 155 -21.26 31.50 -8.16
N GLU A 156 -22.16 30.74 -7.52
CA GLU A 156 -22.20 29.28 -7.64
C GLU A 156 -22.54 28.86 -9.07
N LYS A 157 -23.56 29.48 -9.68
CA LYS A 157 -23.93 29.22 -11.08
C LYS A 157 -22.78 29.49 -12.04
N SER A 158 -22.05 30.60 -11.83
CA SER A 158 -20.87 30.93 -12.65
C SER A 158 -19.81 29.84 -12.52
N ALA A 159 -19.37 29.53 -11.30
CA ALA A 159 -18.30 28.55 -11.08
C ALA A 159 -18.63 27.15 -11.63
N ILE A 160 -19.89 26.71 -11.46
CA ILE A 160 -20.36 25.43 -12.03
C ILE A 160 -20.37 25.49 -13.56
N THR A 161 -20.88 26.58 -14.15
CA THR A 161 -20.95 26.75 -15.60
C THR A 161 -19.56 26.80 -16.22
N ASP A 162 -18.62 27.52 -15.59
CA ASP A 162 -17.23 27.61 -16.05
C ASP A 162 -16.56 26.23 -16.06
N LEU A 163 -16.74 25.44 -15.00
CA LEU A 163 -16.25 24.05 -14.95
C LEU A 163 -16.90 23.18 -16.03
N ALA A 164 -18.23 23.21 -16.14
CA ALA A 164 -18.97 22.42 -17.12
C ALA A 164 -18.54 22.74 -18.56
N LEU A 165 -18.47 24.02 -18.91
CA LEU A 165 -18.05 24.45 -20.24
C LEU A 165 -16.59 24.07 -20.53
N SER A 166 -15.70 24.12 -19.52
CA SER A 166 -14.31 23.68 -19.70
C SER A 166 -14.18 22.20 -20.08
N TRP A 167 -15.23 21.42 -19.84
CA TRP A 167 -15.35 19.99 -20.09
C TRP A 167 -16.38 19.65 -21.17
N ASP A 168 -16.77 20.64 -21.98
CA ASP A 168 -17.74 20.52 -23.08
C ASP A 168 -19.15 20.06 -22.63
N LEU A 169 -19.54 20.39 -21.41
CA LEU A 169 -20.87 20.14 -20.85
C LEU A 169 -21.74 21.41 -20.86
N PRO A 170 -23.08 21.28 -20.89
CA PRO A 170 -23.97 22.43 -20.89
C PRO A 170 -23.92 23.20 -19.56
N ALA A 171 -24.24 24.49 -19.62
CA ALA A 171 -24.39 25.34 -18.44
C ALA A 171 -25.46 24.81 -17.47
N VAL A 172 -25.32 25.15 -16.19
CA VAL A 172 -26.27 24.70 -15.15
C VAL A 172 -27.63 25.41 -15.31
N THR A 173 -28.69 24.62 -15.26
CA THR A 173 -30.08 25.07 -15.21
C THR A 173 -30.78 24.38 -14.03
N SER A 174 -31.98 24.87 -13.67
CA SER A 174 -32.82 24.21 -12.66
C SER A 174 -33.24 22.80 -13.07
N GLU A 175 -33.31 22.52 -14.37
CA GLU A 175 -33.79 21.25 -14.92
C GLU A 175 -32.69 20.19 -15.04
N ASN A 176 -31.44 20.61 -15.30
CA ASN A 176 -30.34 19.68 -15.53
C ASN A 176 -29.43 19.46 -14.31
N ARG A 177 -29.67 20.14 -13.18
CA ARG A 177 -28.77 20.17 -12.02
C ARG A 177 -28.28 18.79 -11.57
N ARG A 178 -29.20 17.85 -11.35
CA ARG A 178 -28.86 16.49 -10.89
C ARG A 178 -28.07 15.71 -11.94
N TRP A 179 -28.49 15.81 -13.20
CA TRP A 179 -27.76 15.18 -14.30
C TRP A 179 -26.35 15.75 -14.42
N LEU A 180 -26.19 17.07 -14.29
CA LEU A 180 -24.90 17.74 -14.39
C LEU A 180 -23.99 17.36 -13.22
N HIS A 181 -24.53 17.22 -12.01
CA HIS A 181 -23.81 16.68 -10.85
C HIS A 181 -23.22 15.30 -11.18
N ASP A 182 -24.07 14.37 -11.59
CA ASP A 182 -23.67 12.98 -11.85
C ASP A 182 -22.68 12.90 -13.03
N LYS A 183 -22.85 13.75 -14.05
CA LYS A 183 -21.94 13.81 -15.21
C LYS A 183 -20.58 14.42 -14.87
N LEU A 184 -20.53 15.54 -14.16
CA LEU A 184 -19.28 16.14 -13.73
C LEU A 184 -18.49 15.19 -12.84
N LEU A 185 -19.17 14.51 -11.90
CA LEU A 185 -18.53 13.55 -11.01
C LEU A 185 -17.98 12.34 -11.79
N MET A 186 -18.77 11.77 -12.71
CA MET A 186 -18.32 10.68 -13.57
C MET A 186 -17.14 11.09 -14.46
N GLN A 187 -17.16 12.31 -15.00
CA GLN A 187 -16.06 12.82 -15.83
C GLN A 187 -14.78 13.04 -15.00
N ALA A 188 -14.91 13.63 -13.81
CA ALA A 188 -13.81 13.87 -12.88
C ALA A 188 -13.10 12.57 -12.46
N VAL A 189 -13.88 11.54 -12.15
CA VAL A 189 -13.37 10.30 -11.54
C VAL A 189 -12.98 9.25 -12.58
N LEU A 190 -13.83 8.99 -13.59
CA LEU A 190 -13.70 7.83 -14.48
C LEU A 190 -13.27 8.21 -15.90
N GLU A 191 -13.90 9.20 -16.52
CA GLU A 191 -13.63 9.49 -17.94
C GLU A 191 -12.22 10.08 -18.13
N ARG A 192 -11.83 11.03 -17.26
CA ARG A 192 -10.51 11.66 -17.28
C ARG A 192 -9.37 10.70 -16.91
N THR A 193 -9.66 9.63 -16.16
CA THR A 193 -8.68 8.60 -15.78
C THR A 193 -8.70 7.37 -16.70
N SER A 194 -9.54 7.38 -17.74
CA SER A 194 -9.78 6.20 -18.59
C SER A 194 -8.52 5.70 -19.32
N LYS A 195 -7.62 6.59 -19.73
CA LYS A 195 -6.35 6.21 -20.38
C LYS A 195 -5.38 5.57 -19.37
N GLN A 196 -5.32 6.11 -18.17
CA GLN A 196 -4.53 5.62 -17.04
C GLN A 196 -5.00 4.21 -16.64
N LEU A 197 -6.31 4.00 -16.53
CA LEU A 197 -6.89 2.68 -16.26
C LEU A 197 -6.58 1.67 -17.37
N LYS A 198 -6.56 2.09 -18.64
CA LYS A 198 -6.16 1.23 -19.76
C LYS A 198 -4.68 0.81 -19.65
N GLN A 199 -3.78 1.75 -19.32
CA GLN A 199 -2.37 1.43 -19.09
C GLN A 199 -2.17 0.54 -17.86
N LEU A 200 -2.85 0.83 -16.75
CA LEU A 200 -2.81 0.03 -15.53
C LEU A 200 -3.23 -1.42 -15.81
N ARG A 201 -4.37 -1.59 -16.48
CA ARG A 201 -4.85 -2.89 -16.95
C ARG A 201 -3.84 -3.58 -17.86
N HIS A 202 -3.21 -2.85 -18.77
CA HIS A 202 -2.20 -3.41 -19.68
C HIS A 202 -1.02 -3.99 -18.91
N GLY A 203 -0.46 -3.24 -17.95
CA GLY A 203 0.64 -3.71 -17.11
C GLY A 203 0.28 -4.95 -16.28
N MET A 204 -0.94 -5.01 -15.75
CA MET A 204 -1.41 -6.19 -15.03
C MET A 204 -1.61 -7.41 -15.93
N LYS A 205 -1.99 -7.23 -17.20
CA LYS A 205 -2.13 -8.33 -18.16
C LYS A 205 -0.79 -8.99 -18.47
N GLU A 206 0.29 -8.23 -18.48
CA GLU A 206 1.65 -8.76 -18.70
C GLU A 206 2.15 -9.62 -17.53
N MET A 207 1.51 -9.52 -16.36
CA MET A 207 1.81 -10.33 -15.17
C MET A 207 1.13 -11.70 -15.17
N LEU A 208 0.37 -12.05 -16.22
CA LEU A 208 -0.36 -13.32 -16.34
C LEU A 208 -1.37 -13.63 -15.22
N ILE A 209 -1.64 -12.68 -14.32
CA ILE A 209 -2.68 -12.79 -13.27
C ILE A 209 -4.08 -12.47 -13.81
N TRP A 210 -4.18 -11.87 -15.00
CA TRP A 210 -5.45 -11.39 -15.54
C TRP A 210 -6.51 -12.50 -15.73
N PRO A 211 -6.18 -13.70 -16.27
CA PRO A 211 -7.14 -14.80 -16.38
C PRO A 211 -7.77 -15.15 -15.02
N LEU A 212 -6.95 -15.26 -13.97
CA LEU A 212 -7.41 -15.51 -12.60
C LEU A 212 -8.41 -14.42 -12.16
N LEU A 213 -8.08 -13.15 -12.33
CA LEU A 213 -8.94 -12.04 -11.89
C LEU A 213 -10.26 -11.98 -12.67
N THR A 214 -10.26 -12.40 -13.93
CA THR A 214 -11.47 -12.46 -14.76
C THR A 214 -12.38 -13.65 -14.42
N GLU A 215 -11.79 -14.81 -14.12
CA GLU A 215 -12.53 -16.04 -13.78
C GLU A 215 -12.99 -16.06 -12.32
N ARG A 216 -12.23 -15.42 -11.43
CA ARG A 216 -12.44 -15.40 -9.98
C ARG A 216 -12.50 -13.97 -9.46
N LYS A 217 -13.62 -13.28 -9.71
CA LYS A 217 -13.86 -11.90 -9.26
C LYS A 217 -13.75 -11.74 -7.73
N ASP A 218 -13.98 -12.81 -6.97
CA ASP A 218 -13.78 -12.88 -5.52
C ASP A 218 -12.32 -12.67 -5.09
N THR A 219 -11.36 -12.77 -6.00
CA THR A 219 -9.94 -12.49 -5.74
C THR A 219 -9.57 -11.01 -5.91
N ILE A 220 -10.42 -10.20 -6.54
CA ILE A 220 -10.15 -8.76 -6.74
C ILE A 220 -9.93 -8.02 -5.41
N PRO A 221 -10.74 -8.24 -4.35
CA PRO A 221 -10.48 -7.63 -3.03
C PRO A 221 -9.17 -8.06 -2.38
N LEU A 222 -8.58 -9.20 -2.78
CA LEU A 222 -7.26 -9.62 -2.29
C LEU A 222 -6.14 -8.79 -2.93
N LEU A 223 -6.36 -8.30 -4.15
CA LEU A 223 -5.38 -7.48 -4.88
C LEU A 223 -5.52 -5.99 -4.55
N PHE A 224 -6.76 -5.54 -4.36
CA PHE A 224 -7.10 -4.15 -4.02
C PHE A 224 -7.99 -4.10 -2.77
N PRO A 225 -7.46 -4.45 -1.59
CA PRO A 225 -8.23 -4.40 -0.35
C PRO A 225 -8.55 -2.95 0.03
N ARG A 226 -9.62 -2.77 0.81
CA ARG A 226 -9.86 -1.50 1.50
C ARG A 226 -8.80 -1.33 2.58
N THR A 227 -8.47 -0.10 2.88
CA THR A 227 -7.53 0.25 3.96
C THR A 227 -8.09 -0.18 5.32
N SER A 228 -9.42 -0.23 5.49
CA SER A 228 -10.09 -0.83 6.65
C SER A 228 -9.84 -2.33 6.79
N ASP A 229 -9.64 -3.03 5.68
CA ASP A 229 -9.46 -4.48 5.66
C ASP A 229 -8.00 -4.86 5.96
N ALA A 230 -7.08 -3.91 5.82
CA ALA A 230 -5.66 -4.04 6.13
C ALA A 230 -5.30 -3.72 7.60
N LEU A 231 -6.27 -3.77 8.53
CA LEU A 231 -6.04 -3.53 9.95
C LEU A 231 -5.44 -4.77 10.62
N TYR A 232 -4.39 -4.54 11.42
CA TYR A 232 -3.77 -5.57 12.24
C TYR A 232 -4.47 -5.63 13.60
N THR A 233 -4.91 -6.81 13.99
CA THR A 233 -5.44 -7.06 15.34
C THR A 233 -4.47 -7.91 16.15
N PRO A 234 -4.43 -7.77 17.48
CA PRO A 234 -3.59 -8.60 18.34
C PRO A 234 -3.80 -10.10 18.09
N LYS A 235 -5.08 -10.51 18.00
CA LYS A 235 -5.48 -11.89 17.75
C LYS A 235 -4.87 -12.45 16.46
N MET A 236 -4.92 -11.69 15.37
CA MET A 236 -4.36 -12.11 14.07
C MET A 236 -2.87 -12.38 14.12
N LEU A 237 -2.12 -11.66 14.97
CA LEU A 237 -0.69 -11.85 15.12
C LEU A 237 -0.39 -13.02 16.07
N LEU A 238 -1.02 -13.04 17.23
CA LEU A 238 -0.83 -14.05 18.28
C LEU A 238 -1.12 -15.49 17.79
N GLU A 239 -2.13 -15.67 16.94
CA GLU A 239 -2.48 -16.98 16.35
C GLU A 239 -1.41 -17.51 15.38
N ARG A 240 -0.48 -16.67 14.92
CA ARG A 240 0.58 -17.04 13.99
C ARG A 240 1.92 -17.28 14.69
N ILE A 241 2.03 -16.96 15.98
CA ILE A 241 3.29 -17.09 16.72
C ILE A 241 3.49 -18.55 17.15
N CYS A 242 4.60 -19.13 16.68
CA CYS A 242 5.23 -20.31 17.23
C CYS A 242 6.04 -19.87 18.45
N TRP A 243 5.47 -20.07 19.63
CA TRP A 243 6.11 -19.75 20.90
C TRP A 243 7.25 -20.74 21.16
N PRO A 244 8.35 -20.29 21.79
CA PRO A 244 9.46 -21.18 22.14
C PRO A 244 8.98 -22.28 23.09
N ASP A 245 9.34 -23.52 22.78
CA ASP A 245 9.10 -24.68 23.62
C ASP A 245 10.25 -24.88 24.62
N GLU A 246 10.08 -25.80 25.58
CA GLU A 246 11.13 -26.18 26.52
C GLU A 246 12.24 -26.96 25.81
N ASP A 247 13.31 -26.27 25.41
CA ASP A 247 14.52 -26.90 24.89
C ASP A 247 15.50 -27.20 26.04
N GLU A 248 15.71 -28.49 26.35
CA GLU A 248 16.66 -28.93 27.40
C GLU A 248 18.11 -28.51 27.12
N ASP A 249 18.45 -28.23 25.85
CA ASP A 249 19.77 -27.78 25.39
C ASP A 249 19.90 -26.25 25.31
N SER A 250 18.91 -25.48 25.77
CA SER A 250 18.94 -24.01 25.75
C SER A 250 19.77 -23.44 26.89
N ASP A 251 20.66 -22.49 26.56
CA ASP A 251 21.42 -21.71 27.56
C ASP A 251 20.53 -20.74 28.36
N VAL A 252 19.26 -20.57 27.97
CA VAL A 252 18.31 -19.62 28.60
C VAL A 252 17.34 -20.34 29.52
N SER A 253 17.14 -19.79 30.73
CA SER A 253 16.21 -20.36 31.70
C SER A 253 14.75 -20.35 31.24
N LEU A 254 13.98 -21.37 31.63
CA LEU A 254 12.54 -21.44 31.40
C LEU A 254 11.79 -20.24 31.99
N GLU A 255 12.22 -19.75 33.15
CA GLU A 255 11.62 -18.59 33.80
C GLU A 255 11.76 -17.32 32.95
N ASP A 256 12.95 -17.10 32.38
CA ASP A 256 13.20 -15.96 31.49
C ASP A 256 12.39 -16.09 30.19
N THR A 257 12.27 -17.30 29.65
CA THR A 257 11.46 -17.57 28.45
C THR A 257 9.98 -17.30 28.67
N CYS A 258 9.41 -17.83 29.76
CA CYS A 258 8.02 -17.56 30.15
C CYS A 258 7.76 -16.07 30.38
N ARG A 259 8.71 -15.37 31.03
CA ARG A 259 8.58 -13.93 31.27
C ARG A 259 8.55 -13.15 29.96
N LEU A 260 9.51 -13.36 29.06
CA LEU A 260 9.59 -12.58 27.82
C LEU A 260 8.44 -12.85 26.87
N THR A 261 8.01 -14.10 26.75
CA THR A 261 6.83 -14.44 25.93
C THR A 261 5.57 -13.78 26.50
N GLY A 262 5.44 -13.69 27.83
CA GLY A 262 4.42 -12.90 28.52
C GLY A 262 4.49 -11.40 28.25
N LEU A 263 5.68 -10.81 28.28
CA LEU A 263 5.90 -9.38 27.94
C LEU A 263 5.52 -9.09 26.48
N LEU A 264 5.97 -9.94 25.53
CA LEU A 264 5.62 -9.80 24.12
C LEU A 264 4.11 -9.93 23.89
N ARG A 265 3.46 -10.91 24.52
CA ARG A 265 1.99 -11.07 24.43
C ARG A 265 1.28 -9.82 24.93
N THR A 266 1.68 -9.31 26.10
CA THR A 266 1.11 -8.09 26.70
C THR A 266 1.30 -6.88 25.78
N PHE A 267 2.48 -6.75 25.16
CA PHE A 267 2.75 -5.68 24.21
C PHE A 267 1.83 -5.77 22.99
N ILE A 268 1.67 -6.96 22.41
CA ILE A 268 0.80 -7.18 21.24
C ILE A 268 -0.66 -6.88 21.57
N GLU A 269 -1.15 -7.34 22.73
CA GLU A 269 -2.54 -7.13 23.17
C GLU A 269 -2.90 -5.66 23.40
N ASN A 270 -1.94 -4.85 23.86
CA ASN A 270 -2.14 -3.43 24.16
C ASN A 270 -1.74 -2.50 23.01
N SER A 271 -1.19 -3.03 21.91
CA SER A 271 -0.72 -2.23 20.78
C SER A 271 -1.83 -1.82 19.82
N SER A 272 -1.70 -0.62 19.26
CA SER A 272 -2.57 -0.16 18.17
C SER A 272 -2.28 -0.91 16.86
N SER A 273 -3.25 -0.93 15.93
CA SER A 273 -3.06 -1.55 14.61
C SER A 273 -1.84 -1.02 13.85
N ASN A 274 -1.46 0.24 14.03
CA ASN A 274 -0.30 0.82 13.35
C ASN A 274 1.02 0.29 13.91
N ILE A 275 1.08 0.10 15.24
CA ILE A 275 2.23 -0.50 15.92
C ILE A 275 2.34 -1.97 15.53
N LEU A 276 1.24 -2.71 15.48
CA LEU A 276 1.23 -4.12 15.07
C LEU A 276 1.66 -4.32 13.60
N ARG A 277 1.25 -3.40 12.71
CA ARG A 277 1.75 -3.38 11.33
C ARG A 277 3.27 -3.17 11.29
N SER A 278 3.75 -2.16 12.02
CA SER A 278 5.19 -1.85 12.10
C SER A 278 6.00 -2.99 12.72
N LEU A 279 5.45 -3.66 13.73
CA LEU A 279 6.03 -4.88 14.31
C LEU A 279 6.14 -6.00 13.26
N THR A 280 5.10 -6.21 12.46
CA THR A 280 5.11 -7.24 11.40
C THR A 280 6.17 -6.97 10.34
N GLU A 281 6.31 -5.70 9.94
CA GLU A 281 7.39 -5.25 9.04
C GLU A 281 8.76 -5.47 9.65
N PHE A 282 8.97 -5.06 10.90
CA PHE A 282 10.23 -5.29 11.62
C PHE A 282 10.57 -6.78 11.67
N TRP A 283 9.59 -7.64 11.97
CA TRP A 283 9.78 -9.07 12.14
C TRP A 283 10.03 -9.81 10.82
N THR A 284 9.31 -9.45 9.75
CA THR A 284 9.25 -10.27 8.52
C THR A 284 9.82 -9.60 7.28
N GLY A 285 10.07 -8.29 7.34
CA GLY A 285 10.57 -7.47 6.24
C GLY A 285 9.50 -6.79 5.39
N TRP A 286 8.20 -7.01 5.69
CA TRP A 286 7.05 -6.40 5.00
C TRP A 286 5.77 -6.47 5.86
N ASP A 287 4.68 -5.86 5.41
CA ASP A 287 3.40 -5.77 6.12
C ASP A 287 2.36 -6.79 5.65
N VAL A 288 2.79 -7.88 5.00
CA VAL A 288 1.90 -9.00 4.64
C VAL A 288 1.67 -9.88 5.86
N GLN A 289 0.41 -10.30 6.08
CA GLN A 289 0.08 -11.18 7.21
C GLN A 289 0.90 -12.49 7.12
N PRO A 290 1.73 -12.79 8.12
CA PRO A 290 2.62 -13.95 8.10
C PRO A 290 1.85 -15.25 8.34
N ARG A 291 2.32 -16.34 7.74
CA ARG A 291 1.76 -17.69 7.99
C ARG A 291 2.20 -18.26 9.34
N SER A 292 3.43 -17.97 9.73
CA SER A 292 4.04 -18.39 10.98
C SER A 292 5.04 -17.30 11.40
N LEU A 293 5.24 -17.14 12.70
CA LEU A 293 6.17 -16.20 13.30
C LEU A 293 6.91 -16.93 14.41
N VAL A 294 8.24 -16.95 14.36
CA VAL A 294 9.05 -17.66 15.36
C VAL A 294 9.57 -16.67 16.39
N VAL A 295 9.48 -17.03 17.67
CA VAL A 295 10.09 -16.26 18.76
C VAL A 295 11.22 -17.08 19.36
N GLU A 296 12.38 -16.47 19.50
CA GLU A 296 13.54 -17.03 20.19
C GLU A 296 13.94 -16.09 21.32
N VAL A 297 14.24 -16.65 22.49
CA VAL A 297 14.88 -15.89 23.57
C VAL A 297 16.39 -16.11 23.47
N VAL A 298 17.14 -15.02 23.48
CA VAL A 298 18.59 -15.04 23.26
C VAL A 298 19.29 -14.14 24.26
N ASP A 299 20.59 -14.34 24.42
CA ASP A 299 21.43 -13.32 25.05
C ASP A 299 21.71 -12.19 24.07
N GLY A 300 21.56 -10.95 24.54
CA GLY A 300 21.73 -9.77 23.72
C GLY A 300 21.32 -8.49 24.44
N ASN A 301 21.44 -7.36 23.72
CA ASN A 301 21.17 -6.03 24.26
C ASN A 301 19.82 -5.45 23.83
N LEU A 302 19.40 -5.70 22.59
CA LEU A 302 18.16 -5.14 22.03
C LEU A 302 17.43 -6.21 21.22
N PRO A 303 16.09 -6.13 21.10
CA PRO A 303 15.31 -6.98 20.22
C PRO A 303 15.81 -6.90 18.78
N LYS A 304 15.90 -8.05 18.11
CA LYS A 304 16.38 -8.16 16.72
C LYS A 304 15.47 -9.07 15.93
N SER A 305 15.37 -8.83 14.63
CA SER A 305 14.67 -9.72 13.71
C SER A 305 15.61 -10.38 12.72
N SER A 306 15.34 -11.64 12.41
CA SER A 306 15.93 -12.37 11.29
C SER A 306 14.83 -12.57 10.25
N THR A 307 14.60 -11.55 9.43
CA THR A 307 13.43 -11.48 8.52
C THR A 307 13.35 -12.62 7.53
N CYS A 308 14.49 -13.14 7.06
CA CYS A 308 14.56 -14.33 6.21
C CYS A 308 13.90 -15.56 6.87
N TYR A 309 14.09 -15.72 8.18
CA TYR A 309 13.55 -16.85 8.96
C TYR A 309 12.25 -16.52 9.69
N GLN A 310 11.78 -15.26 9.60
CA GLN A 310 10.62 -14.78 10.36
C GLN A 310 10.78 -15.00 11.86
N THR A 311 12.02 -14.86 12.35
CA THR A 311 12.38 -15.05 13.75
C THR A 311 12.57 -13.71 14.44
N LEU A 312 11.87 -13.51 15.56
CA LEU A 312 12.09 -12.40 16.49
C LEU A 312 12.91 -12.91 17.65
N LYS A 313 14.06 -12.26 17.87
CA LYS A 313 15.02 -12.58 18.93
C LYS A 313 14.84 -11.59 20.06
N LEU A 314 14.43 -12.09 21.22
CA LEU A 314 14.15 -11.31 22.42
C LEU A 314 15.30 -11.48 23.45
N PRO A 315 15.93 -10.39 23.88
CA PRO A 315 16.96 -10.45 24.92
C PRO A 315 16.47 -10.92 26.30
N SER A 316 17.11 -11.95 26.86
CA SER A 316 16.81 -12.58 28.17
C SER A 316 16.80 -11.62 29.37
N HIS A 317 17.50 -10.49 29.29
CA HIS A 317 17.75 -9.59 30.42
C HIS A 317 16.56 -8.72 30.85
N TYR A 318 15.49 -8.60 30.05
CA TYR A 318 14.34 -7.77 30.43
C TYR A 318 13.57 -8.38 31.62
N ARG A 319 13.39 -7.57 32.68
CA ARG A 319 12.68 -7.97 33.91
C ARG A 319 11.35 -7.24 34.08
N ASP A 320 11.22 -6.04 33.54
CA ASP A 320 10.02 -5.20 33.61
C ASP A 320 9.50 -4.82 32.22
N TYR A 321 8.18 -4.60 32.16
CA TYR A 321 7.49 -4.27 30.91
C TYR A 321 7.91 -2.91 30.33
N ALA A 322 8.18 -1.91 31.18
CA ALA A 322 8.49 -0.55 30.71
C ALA A 322 9.85 -0.50 29.98
N ALA A 323 10.86 -1.19 30.49
CA ALA A 323 12.15 -1.33 29.82
C ALA A 323 12.02 -2.09 28.49
N PHE A 324 11.27 -3.21 28.51
CA PHE A 324 11.01 -4.00 27.31
C PHE A 324 10.29 -3.19 26.22
N GLU A 325 9.17 -2.55 26.56
CA GLU A 325 8.35 -1.78 25.64
C GLU A 325 9.13 -0.64 24.98
N ARG A 326 9.88 0.13 25.78
CA ARG A 326 10.69 1.25 25.28
C ARG A 326 11.71 0.78 24.24
N ASP A 327 12.50 -0.24 24.57
CA ASP A 327 13.57 -0.71 23.71
C ASP A 327 13.01 -1.45 22.49
N PHE A 328 11.88 -2.14 22.65
CA PHE A 328 11.21 -2.83 21.55
C PHE A 328 10.58 -1.87 20.54
N LEU A 329 9.95 -0.79 21.00
CA LEU A 329 9.48 0.29 20.12
C LEU A 329 10.65 0.96 19.39
N ALA A 330 11.78 1.18 20.06
CA ALA A 330 12.97 1.72 19.42
C ALA A 330 13.49 0.80 18.30
N ALA A 331 13.49 -0.52 18.53
CA ALA A 331 13.86 -1.51 17.51
C ALA A 331 12.88 -1.56 16.34
N ILE A 332 11.56 -1.47 16.59
CA ILE A 332 10.55 -1.41 15.52
C ILE A 332 10.75 -0.16 14.64
N CYS A 333 11.08 0.98 15.25
CA CYS A 333 11.32 2.24 14.56
C CYS A 333 12.65 2.29 13.77
N SER A 334 13.59 1.39 14.03
CA SER A 334 14.90 1.40 13.35
C SER A 334 14.91 0.68 11.99
N ARG A 335 13.77 0.17 11.54
CA ARG A 335 13.60 -0.60 10.28
C ARG A 335 14.21 0.07 9.04
N ASP A 336 14.21 1.40 8.99
CA ASP A 336 14.67 2.17 7.83
C ASP A 336 16.20 2.19 7.69
N TYR A 337 16.95 1.79 8.73
CA TYR A 337 18.41 1.82 8.76
C TYR A 337 19.09 0.51 8.32
N GLY A 338 18.30 -0.52 8.00
CA GLY A 338 18.77 -1.79 7.42
C GLY A 338 18.72 -2.99 8.37
N PHE A 339 18.78 -4.19 7.80
CA PHE A 339 18.74 -5.45 8.54
C PHE A 339 19.95 -5.58 9.48
N GLY A 340 19.73 -5.43 10.79
CA GLY A 340 20.75 -5.70 11.81
C GLY A 340 21.69 -4.53 12.15
N LEU A 341 21.33 -3.29 11.80
CA LEU A 341 22.07 -2.08 12.20
C LEU A 341 21.34 -1.34 13.34
N VAL A 342 21.31 -1.95 14.52
CA VAL A 342 21.04 -1.27 15.80
C VAL A 342 22.11 -1.66 16.80
#